data_AF-R7F1H1-F1
#
_entry.id   AF-R7F1H1-F1
#
_cell.length_a   1.000
_cell.length_b   1.000
_cell.length_c   1.000
_cell.angle_alpha   90.00
_cell.angle_beta   90.00
_cell.angle_gamma   90.00
#
_symmetry.space_group_name_H-M   'P 1'
#
loop_
_entity.id
_entity.type
_entity.pdbx_description
1 polymer ?
#
loop_
_entity_poly.entity_id
_entity_poly.type
_entity_poly.pdbx_seq_one_letter_code
_entity_poly.pdbx_strand_id
1 'polypeptide(L)'
;MNKREYKKAVEALGTGMCVEIFNIGVTTKGADAAKINDAINLVWNAMQDTKHGINHYFGKKERDFENRKEYNKARNEYYRNLVSELNSKFETEIDEALKLVNAATPKAE
;
A
#
# COMPACT_ATOMS: atom_id res chain seq x y z
N MET A 1 -8.63 -13.84 5.82
CA MET A 1 -8.36 -13.30 4.48
C MET A 1 -7.20 -14.06 3.87
N ASN A 2 -7.36 -14.63 2.68
CA ASN A 2 -6.27 -15.27 1.94
C ASN A 2 -5.49 -14.24 1.09
N LYS A 3 -4.35 -14.64 0.53
CA LYS A 3 -3.49 -13.78 -0.30
C LYS A 3 -4.22 -13.14 -1.49
N ARG A 4 -5.13 -13.88 -2.13
CA ARG A 4 -5.91 -13.37 -3.28
C ARG A 4 -6.89 -12.28 -2.84
N GLU A 5 -7.58 -12.50 -1.72
CA GLU A 5 -8.47 -11.50 -1.12
C GLU A 5 -7.71 -10.25 -0.67
N TYR A 6 -6.52 -10.42 -0.08
CA TYR A 6 -5.67 -9.29 0.31
C TYR A 6 -5.28 -8.42 -0.89
N LYS A 7 -4.83 -9.01 -1.99
CA LYS A 7 -4.52 -8.26 -3.22
C LYS A 7 -5.71 -7.50 -3.77
N LYS A 8 -6.90 -8.11 -3.74
CA LYS A 8 -8.15 -7.45 -4.18
C LYS A 8 -8.50 -6.28 -3.27
N ALA A 9 -8.32 -6.41 -1.96
CA ALA A 9 -8.58 -5.34 -1.00
C ALA A 9 -7.64 -4.15 -1.22
N VAL A 10 -6.33 -4.40 -1.33
CA VAL A 10 -5.33 -3.38 -1.64
C VAL A 10 -5.63 -2.68 -2.97
N GLU A 11 -6.03 -3.45 -3.99
CA GLU A 11 -6.39 -2.91 -5.30
C GLU A 11 -7.63 -2.00 -5.25
N ALA A 12 -8.68 -2.44 -4.55
CA ALA A 12 -9.90 -1.65 -4.39
C ALA A 12 -9.62 -0.35 -3.62
N LEU A 13 -8.84 -0.41 -2.54
CA LEU A 13 -8.45 0.76 -1.76
C LEU A 13 -7.60 1.73 -2.60
N GLY A 14 -6.51 1.26 -3.20
CA GLY A 14 -5.61 2.10 -4.00
C GLY A 14 -6.30 2.73 -5.20
N THR A 15 -7.12 1.96 -5.92
CA THR A 15 -7.88 2.49 -7.08
C THR A 15 -8.91 3.53 -6.63
N GLY A 16 -9.65 3.27 -5.55
CA GLY A 16 -10.62 4.24 -5.01
C GLY A 16 -9.96 5.55 -4.62
N MET A 17 -8.79 5.47 -3.96
CA MET A 17 -8.01 6.66 -3.62
C MET A 17 -7.53 7.43 -4.86
N CYS A 18 -7.03 6.74 -5.89
CA CYS A 18 -6.64 7.39 -7.14
C CYS A 18 -7.80 8.16 -7.78
N VAL A 19 -9.00 7.58 -7.77
CA VAL A 19 -10.22 8.22 -8.30
C VAL A 19 -10.57 9.47 -7.50
N GLU A 20 -10.51 9.43 -6.17
CA GLU A 20 -10.80 10.60 -5.34
C GLU A 20 -9.77 11.71 -5.53
N ILE A 21 -8.47 11.37 -5.60
CA ILE A 21 -7.41 12.35 -5.89
C ILE A 21 -7.62 12.99 -7.25
N PHE A 22 -7.96 12.20 -8.26
CA PHE A 22 -8.30 12.70 -9.59
C PHE A 22 -9.50 13.66 -9.55
N ASN A 23 -10.57 13.27 -8.85
CA ASN A 23 -11.77 14.11 -8.69
C ASN A 23 -11.43 15.45 -8.06
N ILE A 24 -10.60 15.47 -7.00
CA ILE A 24 -10.13 16.71 -6.38
C ILE A 24 -9.42 17.60 -7.40
N GLY A 25 -8.51 17.03 -8.20
CA GLY A 25 -7.75 17.78 -9.19
C GLY A 25 -8.60 18.42 -10.30
N VAL A 26 -9.64 17.73 -10.78
CA VAL A 26 -10.50 18.25 -11.86
C VAL A 26 -11.63 19.16 -11.38
N THR A 27 -12.06 19.02 -10.12
CA THR A 27 -13.16 19.83 -9.55
C THR A 27 -12.68 21.07 -8.80
N THR A 28 -11.44 21.08 -8.31
CA THR A 28 -10.88 22.21 -7.58
C THR A 28 -10.29 23.23 -8.54
N LYS A 29 -10.91 24.41 -8.63
CA LYS A 29 -10.42 25.50 -9.48
C LYS A 29 -9.00 25.91 -9.05
N GLY A 30 -8.07 25.91 -10.01
CA GLY A 30 -6.69 26.31 -9.76
C GLY A 30 -5.83 25.25 -9.08
N ALA A 31 -6.30 23.99 -9.01
CA ALA A 31 -5.47 22.90 -8.53
C ALA A 31 -4.23 22.68 -9.40
N ASP A 32 -3.12 22.35 -8.76
CA ASP A 32 -1.87 21.99 -9.44
C ASP A 32 -1.97 20.57 -10.03
N ALA A 33 -2.22 20.49 -11.34
CA ALA A 33 -2.37 19.22 -12.04
C ALA A 33 -1.13 18.31 -11.97
N ALA A 34 0.08 18.88 -11.86
CA ALA A 34 1.30 18.09 -11.76
C ALA A 34 1.35 17.35 -10.42
N LYS A 35 1.11 18.07 -9.31
CA LYS A 35 1.06 17.46 -7.97
C LYS A 35 -0.06 16.44 -7.80
N ILE A 36 -1.22 16.67 -8.43
CA ILE A 36 -2.32 15.69 -8.45
C ILE A 36 -1.86 14.41 -9.15
N ASN A 37 -1.22 14.50 -10.31
CA ASN A 37 -0.69 13.34 -11.02
C ASN A 37 0.40 12.62 -10.22
N ASP A 38 1.30 13.36 -9.57
CA ASP A 38 2.32 12.78 -8.70
C ASP A 38 1.70 12.01 -7.53
N ALA A 39 0.65 12.57 -6.90
CA ALA A 39 -0.08 11.89 -5.82
C ALA A 39 -0.76 10.60 -6.31
N ILE A 40 -1.40 10.62 -7.49
CA ILE A 40 -2.01 9.42 -8.10
C ILE A 40 -0.95 8.36 -8.36
N ASN A 41 0.19 8.74 -8.95
CA ASN A 41 1.28 7.82 -9.25
C ASN A 41 1.85 7.18 -7.99
N LEU A 42 1.95 7.96 -6.90
CA LEU A 42 2.46 7.47 -5.63
C LEU A 42 1.53 6.39 -5.04
N VAL A 43 0.21 6.65 -4.98
CA VAL A 43 -0.78 5.65 -4.54
C VAL A 43 -0.79 4.42 -5.45
N TRP A 44 -0.73 4.64 -6.77
CA TRP A 44 -0.71 3.55 -7.75
C TRP A 44 0.50 2.64 -7.56
N ASN A 45 1.69 3.21 -7.41
CA ASN A 45 2.92 2.46 -7.18
C ASN A 45 2.87 1.72 -5.84
N ALA A 46 2.44 2.38 -4.76
CA ALA A 46 2.32 1.76 -3.45
C ALA A 46 1.35 0.56 -3.46
N MET A 47 0.24 0.66 -4.19
CA MET A 47 -0.70 -0.44 -4.41
C MET A 47 -0.05 -1.61 -5.16
N GLN A 48 0.69 -1.33 -6.24
CA GLN A 48 1.39 -2.37 -7.00
C GLN A 48 2.48 -3.03 -6.17
N ASP A 49 3.33 -2.25 -5.49
CA ASP A 49 4.42 -2.76 -4.66
C ASP A 49 3.89 -3.63 -3.53
N THR A 50 2.78 -3.25 -2.90
CA THR A 50 2.10 -4.05 -1.88
C THR A 50 1.59 -5.38 -2.44
N LYS A 51 0.94 -5.36 -3.63
CA LYS A 51 0.46 -6.56 -4.33
C LYS A 51 1.60 -7.48 -4.78
N HIS A 52 2.76 -6.94 -5.09
CA HIS A 52 3.95 -7.71 -5.46
C HIS A 52 4.65 -8.26 -4.21
N GLY A 53 4.78 -7.45 -3.15
CA GLY A 53 5.44 -7.79 -1.89
C GLY A 53 4.80 -8.95 -1.15
N ILE A 54 3.46 -9.11 -1.20
CA ILE A 54 2.79 -10.28 -0.60
C ILE A 54 3.12 -11.60 -1.32
N ASN A 55 3.87 -11.57 -2.42
CA ASN A 55 4.41 -12.78 -3.06
C ASN A 55 5.68 -13.31 -2.40
N HIS A 56 6.27 -12.63 -1.43
CA HIS A 56 7.45 -13.14 -0.74
C HIS A 56 7.11 -14.36 0.12
N TYR A 57 7.99 -15.37 0.08
CA TYR A 57 7.78 -16.65 0.75
C TYR A 57 8.79 -16.87 1.87
N PHE A 58 8.36 -17.59 2.90
CA PHE A 58 9.24 -18.04 3.96
C PHE A 58 10.29 -19.02 3.41
N GLY A 59 11.57 -18.62 3.41
CA GLY A 59 12.64 -19.37 2.73
C GLY A 59 13.21 -20.56 3.51
N LYS A 60 12.87 -20.73 4.80
CA LYS A 60 13.38 -21.83 5.63
C LYS A 60 12.49 -23.07 5.51
N LYS A 61 13.11 -24.24 5.63
CA LYS A 61 12.47 -25.57 5.62
C LYS A 61 12.31 -26.10 7.05
N GLU A 62 11.42 -27.07 7.23
CA GLU A 62 11.17 -27.70 8.53
C GLU A 62 12.42 -28.28 9.19
N ARG A 63 13.33 -28.85 8.39
CA ARG A 63 14.61 -29.41 8.84
C ARG A 63 15.58 -28.38 9.41
N ASP A 64 15.34 -27.10 9.16
CA ASP A 64 16.17 -25.99 9.65
C ASP A 64 15.78 -25.59 11.09
N PHE A 65 14.86 -26.33 11.72
CA PHE A 65 14.34 -26.09 13.07
C PHE A 65 14.43 -27.36 13.92
N GLU A 66 14.53 -27.17 15.23
CA GLU A 66 14.58 -28.25 16.22
C GLU A 66 13.33 -29.14 16.18
N ASN A 67 12.16 -28.54 15.93
CA ASN A 67 10.90 -29.26 15.85
C ASN A 67 9.86 -28.52 14.99
N ARG A 68 8.77 -29.24 14.69
CA ARG A 68 7.63 -28.74 13.90
C ARG A 68 6.99 -27.47 14.49
N LYS A 69 6.97 -27.35 15.82
CA LYS A 69 6.34 -26.22 16.53
C LYS A 69 7.13 -24.93 16.29
N GLU A 70 8.46 -24.98 16.42
CA GLU A 70 9.33 -23.82 16.17
C GLU A 70 9.30 -23.39 14.70
N TYR A 71 9.28 -24.34 13.75
CA TYR A 71 9.06 -24.02 12.33
C TYR A 71 7.74 -23.27 12.10
N ASN A 72 6.63 -23.78 12.66
CA ASN A 72 5.32 -23.16 12.48
C ASN A 72 5.25 -21.78 13.13
N LYS A 73 5.89 -21.59 14.29
CA LYS A 73 6.00 -20.30 14.96
C LYS A 73 6.74 -19.29 14.06
N ALA A 74 7.94 -19.63 13.59
CA ALA A 74 8.74 -18.76 12.75
C ALA A 74 8.06 -18.45 11.41
N ARG A 75 7.40 -19.44 10.78
CA ARG A 75 6.64 -19.23 9.54
C ARG A 75 5.48 -18.26 9.74
N ASN A 76 4.72 -18.42 10.82
CA ASN A 76 3.58 -17.56 11.11
C ASN A 76 4.03 -16.13 11.45
N GLU A 77 5.10 -16.00 12.22
CA GLU A 77 5.71 -14.70 12.54
C GLU A 77 6.20 -13.98 11.28
N TYR A 78 6.90 -14.70 10.38
CA TYR A 78 7.33 -14.15 9.10
C TYR A 78 6.18 -13.54 8.30
N TYR A 79 5.08 -14.28 8.09
CA TYR A 79 3.96 -13.78 7.29
C TYR A 79 3.19 -12.65 7.99
N ARG A 80 3.12 -12.65 9.32
CA ARG A 80 2.54 -11.53 10.08
C ARG A 80 3.37 -10.27 9.88
N ASN A 81 4.69 -10.37 10.03
CA ASN A 81 5.61 -9.25 9.86
C ASN A 81 5.58 -8.75 8.41
N LEU A 82 5.55 -9.66 7.42
CA LEU A 82 5.42 -9.29 6.01
C LEU A 82 4.16 -8.44 5.76
N VAL A 83 2.99 -8.91 6.20
CA VAL A 83 1.74 -8.15 6.01
C VAL A 83 1.78 -6.82 6.76
N SER A 84 2.32 -6.80 7.98
CA SER A 84 2.45 -5.57 8.78
C SER A 84 3.35 -4.55 8.10
N GLU A 85 4.50 -4.97 7.58
CA GLU A 85 5.45 -4.10 6.88
C GLU A 85 4.85 -3.55 5.58
N LEU A 86 4.17 -4.40 4.81
CA LEU A 86 3.51 -3.98 3.58
C LEU A 86 2.40 -2.96 3.84
N ASN A 87 1.57 -3.19 4.85
CA ASN A 87 0.52 -2.24 5.23
C ASN A 87 1.10 -0.90 5.70
N SER A 88 2.13 -0.94 6.55
CA SER A 88 2.78 0.28 7.05
C SER A 88 3.42 1.09 5.94
N LYS A 89 4.06 0.45 4.96
CA LYS A 89 4.58 1.12 3.75
C LYS A 89 3.45 1.72 2.92
N PHE A 90 2.38 0.96 2.69
CA PHE A 90 1.23 1.45 1.92
C PHE A 90 0.59 2.68 2.58
N GLU A 91 0.38 2.65 3.90
CA GLU A 91 -0.12 3.80 4.68
C GLU A 91 0.81 5.01 4.60
N THR A 92 2.12 4.80 4.71
CA THR A 92 3.12 5.88 4.62
C THR A 92 3.07 6.56 3.26
N GLU A 93 3.03 5.80 2.17
CA GLU A 93 2.90 6.36 0.83
C GLU A 93 1.56 7.08 0.65
N ILE A 94 0.46 6.55 1.19
CA ILE A 94 -0.83 7.26 1.19
C ILE A 94 -0.71 8.62 1.88
N ASP A 95 -0.07 8.71 3.04
CA ASP A 95 0.13 9.96 3.76
C ASP A 95 0.97 10.97 2.95
N GLU A 96 2.01 10.49 2.24
CA GLU A 96 2.81 11.34 1.34
C GLU A 96 1.98 11.83 0.14
N ALA A 97 1.13 10.98 -0.45
CA ALA A 97 0.22 11.40 -1.51
C ALA A 97 -0.76 12.47 -1.02
N LEU A 98 -1.30 12.34 0.19
CA LEU A 98 -2.20 13.34 0.77
C LEU A 98 -1.51 14.68 1.00
N LYS A 99 -0.22 14.70 1.37
CA LYS A 99 0.56 15.96 1.45
C LYS A 99 0.66 16.64 0.09
N LEU A 100 0.87 15.88 -0.99
CA LEU A 100 0.89 16.41 -2.36
C LEU A 100 -0.47 16.99 -2.75
N VAL A 101 -1.57 16.30 -2.44
CA VAL A 101 -2.93 16.78 -2.70
C VAL A 101 -3.20 18.08 -1.96
N ASN A 102 -2.87 18.15 -0.67
CA ASN A 102 -3.03 19.37 0.13
C ASN A 102 -2.16 20.54 -0.38
N ALA A 103 -1.01 20.24 -0.96
CA ALA A 103 -0.14 21.23 -1.58
C ALA A 103 -0.58 21.61 -3.00
N ALA A 104 -1.48 20.81 -3.61
CA ALA A 104 -2.03 21.04 -4.94
C ALA A 104 -3.30 21.87 -4.91
N THR A 105 -4.08 21.80 -3.82
CA THR A 105 -5.30 22.58 -3.66
C THR A 105 -5.00 23.99 -3.16
N PRO A 106 -5.68 25.03 -3.67
CA PRO A 106 -5.57 26.37 -3.12
C PRO A 106 -6.04 26.37 -1.67
N LYS A 107 -5.32 27.08 -0.79
CA LYS A 107 -5.79 27.30 0.58
C LYS A 107 -7.02 28.20 0.52
N ALA A 108 -8.08 27.84 1.24
CA ALA A 108 -9.23 28.70 1.40
C ALA A 108 -8.77 30.04 2.02
N GLU A 109 -9.18 31.16 1.41
CA GLU A 109 -9.01 32.51 1.95
C GLU A 109 -9.86 32.73 3.20
#